data_AF-A0A1C3L294-F1
#
_entry.id   AF-A0A1C3L294-F1
#
_cell.length_a   1.000
_cell.length_b   1.000
_cell.length_c   1.000
_cell.angle_alpha   90.00
_cell.angle_beta   90.00
_cell.angle_gamma   90.00
#
_symmetry.space_group_name_H-M   'P 1'
#
loop_
_entity.id
_entity.type
_entity.pdbx_description
1 polymer ?
#
loop_
_entity_poly.entity_id
_entity_poly.type
_entity_poly.pdbx_seq_one_letter_code
_entity_poly.pdbx_strand_id
1 'polypeptide(L)'
;MKSYLSEEDRLKITIRKNYLERDAIKAKIINYINRLTYLCSDEKWENCKRARHKRAILDEHLVNLPEFTVEKRPKLEDDLTTVTRNKRLLQIGLFDHLKKAKDALEQEKSNKTIQMHQMQNKRVEDKLEEERKMFEKNELEHIENKIIAYIKDIKNLEKNIKNDEGKLVKLTLINHYDKMKNFISTNTYPTIFWRPLKYNEKTELLQKNTQDFIKKKIEAIKSTNYEIDFNDEGWMQQFSNLKEMINRKIMAHGERQAEEDEKEVEEEDKEVE
;
A
#
# COMPACT_ATOMS: atom_id res chain seq x y z
N MET A 1 -45.65 19.83 0.30
CA MET A 1 -44.58 20.08 1.29
C MET A 1 -43.79 21.31 0.85
N LYS A 2 -43.77 22.37 1.66
CA LYS A 2 -43.04 23.60 1.33
C LYS A 2 -41.53 23.33 1.39
N SER A 3 -40.83 23.69 0.32
CA SER A 3 -39.36 23.68 0.25
C SER A 3 -38.79 24.74 1.21
N TYR A 4 -38.33 24.34 2.40
CA TYR A 4 -37.83 25.26 3.41
C TYR A 4 -36.40 25.76 3.19
N LEU A 5 -35.67 25.24 2.20
CA LEU A 5 -34.26 25.60 1.95
C LEU A 5 -34.13 26.44 0.69
N SER A 6 -33.37 27.54 0.81
CA SER A 6 -32.90 28.33 -0.34
C SER A 6 -32.11 27.45 -1.31
N GLU A 7 -32.13 27.80 -2.59
CA GLU A 7 -31.32 27.11 -3.61
C GLU A 7 -29.84 27.06 -3.23
N GLU A 8 -29.34 28.15 -2.63
CA GLU A 8 -27.96 28.25 -2.11
C GLU A 8 -27.67 27.22 -1.01
N ASP A 9 -28.62 27.01 -0.09
CA ASP A 9 -28.45 26.08 1.02
C ASP A 9 -28.53 24.62 0.56
N ARG A 10 -29.40 24.33 -0.41
CA ARG A 10 -29.46 23.01 -1.06
C ARG A 10 -28.14 22.67 -1.74
N LEU A 11 -27.57 23.62 -2.48
CA LEU A 11 -26.28 23.48 -3.14
C LEU A 11 -25.16 23.21 -2.12
N LYS A 12 -25.09 23.98 -1.03
CA LYS A 12 -24.12 23.75 0.05
C LYS A 12 -24.21 22.35 0.65
N ILE A 13 -25.42 21.84 0.87
CA ILE A 13 -25.65 20.48 1.39
C ILE A 13 -25.16 19.43 0.38
N THR A 14 -25.53 19.57 -0.89
CA THR A 14 -25.11 18.64 -1.96
C THR A 14 -23.60 18.61 -2.13
N ILE A 15 -22.95 19.78 -2.17
CA ILE A 15 -21.49 19.90 -2.27
C ILE A 15 -20.82 19.17 -1.11
N ARG A 16 -21.23 19.44 0.14
CA ARG A 16 -20.69 18.78 1.33
C ARG A 16 -20.87 17.26 1.27
N LYS A 17 -22.04 16.78 0.83
CA LYS A 17 -22.29 15.35 0.67
C LYS A 17 -21.33 14.73 -0.36
N ASN A 18 -21.16 15.36 -1.52
CA ASN A 18 -20.27 14.86 -2.56
C ASN A 18 -18.79 14.82 -2.11
N TYR A 19 -18.34 15.81 -1.32
CA TYR A 19 -17.01 15.77 -0.70
C TYR A 19 -16.84 14.59 0.26
N LEU A 20 -17.83 14.34 1.13
CA LEU A 20 -17.80 13.20 2.05
C LEU A 20 -17.79 11.87 1.30
N GLU A 21 -18.57 11.74 0.23
CA GLU A 21 -18.58 10.53 -0.61
C GLU A 21 -17.23 10.32 -1.30
N ARG A 22 -16.62 11.39 -1.82
CA ARG A 22 -15.26 11.36 -2.40
C ARG A 22 -14.25 10.85 -1.37
N ASP A 23 -14.27 11.40 -0.16
CA ASP A 23 -13.34 11.00 0.91
C ASP A 23 -13.58 9.56 1.39
N ALA A 24 -14.83 9.10 1.41
CA ALA A 24 -15.15 7.70 1.70
C ALA A 24 -14.59 6.74 0.64
N ILE A 25 -14.64 7.12 -0.65
CA ILE A 25 -14.07 6.31 -1.74
C ILE A 25 -12.54 6.34 -1.68
N LYS A 26 -11.93 7.50 -1.38
CA LYS A 26 -10.49 7.64 -1.13
C LYS A 26 -9.99 6.67 -0.08
N ALA A 27 -10.67 6.62 1.07
CA ALA A 27 -10.31 5.72 2.16
C ALA A 27 -10.34 4.24 1.72
N LYS A 28 -11.30 3.86 0.87
CA LYS A 28 -11.35 2.50 0.30
C LYS A 28 -10.14 2.21 -0.59
N ILE A 29 -9.78 3.12 -1.50
CA ILE A 29 -8.62 2.95 -2.38
C ILE A 29 -7.34 2.82 -1.55
N ILE A 30 -7.15 3.70 -0.56
CA ILE A 30 -6.00 3.66 0.34
C ILE A 30 -5.93 2.32 1.09
N ASN A 31 -7.06 1.78 1.54
CA ASN A 31 -7.08 0.47 2.20
C ASN A 31 -6.59 -0.65 1.27
N TYR A 32 -7.06 -0.68 0.01
CA TYR A 32 -6.57 -1.65 -0.97
C TYR A 32 -5.06 -1.50 -1.26
N ILE A 33 -4.59 -0.26 -1.41
CA ILE A 33 -3.16 0.03 -1.62
C ILE A 33 -2.35 -0.44 -0.40
N ASN A 34 -2.76 -0.10 0.82
CA ASN A 34 -2.08 -0.50 2.04
C ASN A 34 -2.04 -2.03 2.19
N ARG A 35 -3.15 -2.73 1.90
CA ARG A 35 -3.18 -4.21 1.90
C ARG A 35 -2.12 -4.78 0.96
N LEU A 36 -1.95 -4.20 -0.23
CA LEU A 36 -0.92 -4.61 -1.18
C LEU A 36 0.50 -4.24 -0.69
N THR A 37 0.68 -3.06 -0.10
CA THR A 37 1.96 -2.66 0.49
C THR A 37 2.42 -3.63 1.58
N TYR A 38 1.50 -4.13 2.42
CA TYR A 38 1.81 -5.17 3.41
C TYR A 38 2.24 -6.49 2.75
N LEU A 39 1.58 -6.91 1.67
CA LEU A 39 1.97 -8.11 0.92
C LEU A 39 3.34 -7.96 0.23
N CYS A 40 3.70 -6.73 -0.16
CA CYS A 40 5.03 -6.39 -0.68
C CYS A 40 6.12 -6.32 0.40
N SER A 41 5.75 -6.05 1.66
CA SER A 41 6.71 -5.83 2.75
C SER A 41 7.15 -7.17 3.35
N ASP A 42 8.38 -7.60 3.06
CA ASP A 42 8.95 -8.83 3.60
C ASP A 42 9.37 -8.69 5.06
N GLU A 43 8.54 -9.10 6.02
CA GLU A 43 9.04 -9.44 7.37
C GLU A 43 9.93 -10.70 7.36
N LYS A 44 9.79 -11.57 6.36
CA LYS A 44 10.60 -12.79 6.22
C LYS A 44 12.06 -12.48 5.81
N TRP A 45 12.29 -11.44 5.01
CA TRP A 45 13.63 -11.08 4.53
C TRP A 45 14.50 -10.45 5.63
N GLU A 46 13.92 -9.62 6.50
CA GLU A 46 14.66 -9.06 7.64
C GLU A 46 15.10 -10.15 8.63
N ASN A 47 14.24 -11.16 8.88
CA ASN A 47 14.59 -12.25 9.80
C ASN A 47 15.67 -13.19 9.24
N CYS A 48 15.71 -13.42 7.92
CA CYS A 48 16.80 -14.19 7.29
C CYS A 48 18.17 -13.48 7.40
N LYS A 49 18.21 -12.14 7.34
CA LYS A 49 19.45 -11.38 7.57
C LYS A 49 19.88 -11.39 9.04
N ARG A 50 18.93 -11.23 9.98
CA ARG A 50 19.22 -11.27 11.43
C ARG A 50 19.68 -12.66 11.90
N ALA A 51 19.17 -13.74 11.31
CA ALA A 51 19.64 -15.09 11.60
C ALA A 51 21.08 -15.34 11.11
N ARG A 52 21.45 -14.76 9.95
CA ARG A 52 22.81 -14.86 9.39
C ARG A 52 23.84 -13.97 10.12
N HIS A 53 23.42 -12.87 10.75
CA HIS A 53 24.31 -11.98 11.51
C HIS A 53 24.70 -12.47 12.92
N LYS A 54 24.14 -13.57 13.42
CA LYS A 54 24.64 -14.18 14.67
C LYS A 54 26.00 -14.87 14.53
N ARG A 55 26.62 -14.85 13.33
CA ARG A 55 27.97 -15.37 13.09
C ARG A 55 28.81 -14.43 12.23
N ALA A 56 28.99 -13.18 12.63
CA ALA A 56 30.16 -12.36 12.27
C ALA A 56 29.97 -10.92 12.74
N ILE A 57 30.34 -10.64 13.99
CA ILE A 57 30.89 -9.33 14.36
C ILE A 57 32.01 -9.65 15.36
N LEU A 58 33.23 -9.78 14.85
CA LEU A 58 34.41 -9.62 15.69
C LEU A 58 34.53 -8.11 15.90
N ASP A 59 34.13 -7.67 17.09
CA ASP A 59 34.15 -6.26 17.47
C ASP A 59 35.59 -5.74 17.51
N GLU A 60 35.84 -4.63 16.83
CA GLU A 60 37.15 -3.98 16.63
C GLU A 60 37.70 -3.34 17.93
N HIS A 61 37.01 -3.51 19.05
CA HIS A 61 37.37 -2.98 20.37
C HIS A 61 38.07 -3.97 21.32
N LEU A 62 38.45 -5.18 20.88
CA LEU A 62 39.17 -6.16 21.71
C LEU A 62 40.71 -6.05 21.61
N VAL A 63 41.26 -4.87 21.32
CA VAL A 63 42.71 -4.67 21.10
C VAL A 63 43.53 -4.64 22.41
N ASN A 64 42.89 -4.68 23.58
CA ASN A 64 43.58 -4.66 24.88
C ASN A 64 43.07 -5.72 25.87
N LEU A 65 42.86 -6.96 25.43
CA LEU A 65 42.84 -8.07 26.38
C LEU A 65 44.25 -8.63 26.54
N PRO A 66 44.73 -8.84 27.79
CA PRO A 66 45.97 -9.57 27.99
C PRO A 66 45.81 -10.93 27.32
N GLU A 67 46.84 -11.32 26.56
CA GLU A 67 46.86 -12.56 25.78
C GLU A 67 46.40 -13.73 26.66
N PHE A 68 45.13 -14.10 26.51
CA PHE A 68 44.53 -15.18 27.28
C PHE A 68 45.11 -16.47 26.73
N THR A 69 46.25 -16.87 27.30
CA THR A 69 46.78 -18.20 27.09
C THR A 69 45.82 -19.16 27.79
N VAL A 70 44.91 -19.74 27.00
CA VAL A 70 44.05 -20.82 27.48
C VAL A 70 44.98 -21.88 28.06
N GLU A 71 44.98 -22.05 29.38
CA GLU A 71 45.67 -23.16 30.02
C GLU A 71 45.17 -24.44 29.37
N LYS A 72 46.03 -25.07 28.55
CA LYS A 72 45.70 -26.34 27.92
C LYS A 72 45.40 -27.31 29.05
N ARG A 73 44.24 -27.97 28.99
CA ARG A 73 43.87 -29.03 29.94
C ARG A 73 45.10 -29.92 30.16
N PRO A 74 45.43 -30.28 31.42
CA PRO A 74 46.51 -31.21 31.69
C PRO A 74 46.33 -32.41 30.77
N LYS A 75 47.37 -32.76 30.01
CA LYS A 75 47.36 -34.00 29.23
C LYS A 75 47.34 -35.13 30.25
N LEU A 76 46.14 -35.59 30.59
CA LEU A 76 45.99 -36.89 31.22
C LEU A 76 46.64 -37.87 30.25
N GLU A 77 47.57 -38.71 30.72
CA GLU A 77 48.01 -39.84 29.91
C GLU A 77 46.76 -40.58 29.46
N ASP A 78 46.65 -40.77 28.15
CA ASP A 78 45.56 -41.54 27.55
C ASP A 78 45.68 -42.95 28.11
N ASP A 79 44.92 -43.25 29.14
CA ASP A 79 44.73 -44.61 29.59
C ASP A 79 44.15 -45.37 28.40
N LEU A 80 45.01 -46.15 27.73
CA LEU A 80 44.73 -46.82 26.47
C LEU A 80 43.44 -47.64 26.57
N THR A 81 43.13 -48.12 27.77
CA THR A 81 41.92 -48.89 28.10
C THR A 81 40.64 -48.05 28.05
N THR A 82 40.70 -46.79 28.49
CA THR A 82 39.57 -45.87 28.54
C THR A 82 39.30 -45.26 27.17
N VAL A 83 40.35 -44.92 26.41
CA VAL A 83 40.24 -44.46 25.02
C VAL A 83 39.70 -45.56 24.11
N THR A 84 40.19 -46.80 24.25
CA THR A 84 39.63 -47.93 23.49
C THR A 84 38.19 -48.24 23.89
N ARG A 85 37.83 -48.17 25.18
CA ARG A 85 36.45 -48.36 25.65
C ARG A 85 35.49 -47.31 25.09
N ASN A 86 35.85 -46.03 25.12
CA ASN A 86 35.03 -44.95 24.57
C ASN A 86 34.91 -45.02 23.05
N LYS A 87 36.01 -45.34 22.36
CA LYS A 87 36.00 -45.60 20.92
C LYS A 87 35.11 -46.78 20.57
N ARG A 88 35.12 -47.85 21.37
CA ARG A 88 34.25 -49.03 21.22
C ARG A 88 32.78 -48.69 21.46
N LEU A 89 32.45 -47.90 22.48
CA LEU A 89 31.08 -47.48 22.77
C LEU A 89 30.50 -46.58 21.66
N LEU A 90 31.29 -45.63 21.15
CA LEU A 90 30.86 -44.74 20.07
C LEU A 90 30.84 -45.43 18.71
N GLN A 91 31.87 -46.19 18.35
CA GLN A 91 31.98 -46.87 17.04
C GLN A 91 31.10 -48.10 16.93
N ILE A 92 31.03 -48.94 17.97
CA ILE A 92 30.31 -50.23 17.90
C ILE A 92 28.90 -50.11 18.49
N GLY A 93 28.66 -49.19 19.44
CA GLY A 93 27.34 -48.95 19.98
C GLY A 93 26.57 -47.92 19.14
N LEU A 94 26.94 -46.65 19.27
CA LEU A 94 26.16 -45.55 18.72
C LEU A 94 26.20 -45.51 17.19
N PHE A 95 27.38 -45.55 16.57
CA PHE A 95 27.50 -45.47 15.12
C PHE A 95 26.95 -46.71 14.40
N ASP A 96 27.04 -47.90 15.00
CA ASP A 96 26.44 -49.11 14.42
C ASP A 96 24.89 -49.05 14.46
N HIS A 97 24.31 -48.53 15.56
CA HIS A 97 22.87 -48.29 15.64
C HIS A 97 22.40 -47.17 14.70
N LEU A 98 23.16 -46.07 14.58
CA LEU A 98 22.87 -44.99 13.62
C LEU A 98 23.01 -45.47 12.18
N LYS A 99 24.00 -46.31 11.88
CA LYS A 99 24.16 -46.93 10.57
C LYS A 99 23.01 -47.88 10.26
N LYS A 100 22.62 -48.75 11.20
CA LYS A 100 21.43 -49.61 11.05
C LYS A 100 20.14 -48.81 10.87
N ALA A 101 19.99 -47.69 11.58
CA ALA A 101 18.85 -46.79 11.40
C ALA A 101 18.88 -46.12 10.02
N LYS A 102 20.06 -45.70 9.53
CA LYS A 102 20.25 -45.18 8.17
C LYS A 102 19.89 -46.23 7.13
N ASP A 103 20.45 -47.43 7.22
CA ASP A 103 20.24 -48.54 6.30
C ASP A 103 18.77 -48.98 6.28
N ALA A 104 18.10 -49.01 7.44
CA ALA A 104 16.67 -49.29 7.54
C ALA A 104 15.82 -48.19 6.90
N LEU A 105 16.22 -46.93 7.03
CA LEU A 105 15.54 -45.78 6.46
C LEU A 105 15.75 -45.71 4.93
N GLU A 106 16.92 -46.07 4.43
CA GLU A 106 17.18 -46.25 2.99
C GLU A 106 16.34 -47.40 2.40
N GLN A 107 16.22 -48.52 3.13
CA GLN A 107 15.34 -49.61 2.74
C GLN A 107 13.85 -49.18 2.75
N GLU A 108 13.42 -48.38 3.72
CA GLU A 108 12.08 -47.79 3.74
C GLU A 108 11.86 -46.83 2.56
N LYS A 109 12.83 -45.98 2.23
CA LYS A 109 12.80 -45.10 1.05
C LYS A 109 12.68 -45.89 -0.26
N SER A 110 13.24 -47.11 -0.33
CA SER A 110 13.10 -48.00 -1.50
C SER A 110 11.75 -48.74 -1.58
N ASN A 111 10.91 -48.66 -0.53
CA ASN A 111 9.61 -49.31 -0.52
C ASN A 111 8.65 -48.61 -1.49
N LYS A 112 8.11 -49.37 -2.46
CA LYS A 112 7.19 -48.88 -3.49
C LYS A 112 5.98 -48.11 -2.94
N THR A 113 5.49 -48.48 -1.76
CA THR A 113 4.35 -47.80 -1.12
C THR A 113 4.70 -46.39 -0.64
N ILE A 114 5.90 -46.21 -0.08
CA ILE A 114 6.39 -44.92 0.40
C ILE A 114 6.74 -44.01 -0.78
N GLN A 115 7.39 -44.53 -1.83
CA GLN A 115 7.66 -43.78 -3.05
C GLN A 115 6.37 -43.31 -3.74
N MET A 116 5.36 -44.17 -3.81
CA MET A 116 4.06 -43.81 -4.36
C MET A 116 3.35 -42.74 -3.53
N HIS A 117 3.41 -42.81 -2.20
CA HIS A 117 2.87 -41.79 -1.31
C HIS A 117 3.61 -40.45 -1.43
N GLN A 118 4.95 -40.46 -1.53
CA GLN A 118 5.76 -39.26 -1.78
C GLN A 118 5.42 -38.63 -3.13
N MET A 119 5.32 -39.44 -4.19
CA MET A 119 4.93 -38.94 -5.52
C MET A 119 3.52 -38.35 -5.53
N GLN A 120 2.60 -38.95 -4.77
CA GLN A 120 1.25 -38.42 -4.61
C GLN A 120 1.24 -37.10 -3.81
N ASN A 121 2.03 -37.00 -2.75
CA ASN A 121 2.18 -35.77 -1.98
C ASN A 121 2.78 -34.64 -2.82
N LYS A 122 3.86 -34.91 -3.57
CA LYS A 122 4.44 -33.93 -4.51
C LYS A 122 3.39 -33.40 -5.48
N ARG A 123 2.61 -34.30 -6.11
CA ARG A 123 1.49 -33.90 -7.00
C ARG A 123 0.39 -33.08 -6.32
N VAL A 124 0.13 -33.32 -5.03
CA VAL A 124 -0.86 -32.54 -4.26
C VAL A 124 -0.28 -31.17 -3.92
N GLU A 125 0.99 -31.09 -3.54
CA GLU A 125 1.70 -29.84 -3.26
C GLU A 125 1.78 -28.96 -4.51
N ASP A 126 2.10 -29.53 -5.67
CA ASP A 126 2.13 -28.82 -6.96
C ASP A 126 0.76 -28.22 -7.28
N LYS A 127 -0.32 -29.01 -7.15
CA LYS A 127 -1.69 -28.54 -7.38
C LYS A 127 -2.09 -27.43 -6.41
N LEU A 128 -1.74 -27.56 -5.13
CA LEU A 128 -2.03 -26.53 -4.14
C LEU A 128 -1.26 -25.25 -4.43
N GLU A 129 -0.03 -25.35 -4.94
CA GLU A 129 0.78 -24.20 -5.33
C GLU A 129 0.22 -23.50 -6.57
N GLU A 130 -0.21 -24.27 -7.58
CA GLU A 130 -0.91 -23.73 -8.75
C GLU A 130 -2.22 -23.02 -8.36
N GLU A 131 -3.03 -23.63 -7.48
CA GLU A 131 -4.27 -23.03 -6.97
C GLU A 131 -3.99 -21.74 -6.19
N ARG A 132 -2.93 -21.70 -5.37
CA ARG A 132 -2.49 -20.49 -4.66
C ARG A 132 -2.14 -19.37 -5.64
N LYS A 133 -1.31 -19.66 -6.65
CA LYS A 133 -0.92 -18.68 -7.69
C LYS A 133 -2.12 -18.15 -8.47
N MET A 134 -3.05 -19.03 -8.83
CA MET A 134 -4.29 -18.65 -9.50
C MET A 134 -5.17 -17.76 -8.61
N PHE A 135 -5.29 -18.09 -7.33
CA PHE A 135 -6.04 -17.30 -6.36
C PHE A 135 -5.45 -15.91 -6.18
N GLU A 136 -4.13 -15.80 -6.00
CA GLU A 136 -3.43 -14.51 -5.85
C GLU A 136 -3.60 -13.62 -7.09
N LYS A 137 -3.49 -14.21 -8.28
CA LYS A 137 -3.71 -13.49 -9.55
C LYS A 137 -5.15 -12.96 -9.65
N ASN A 138 -6.14 -13.79 -9.31
CA ASN A 138 -7.55 -13.40 -9.34
C ASN A 138 -7.86 -12.29 -8.32
N GLU A 139 -7.28 -12.36 -7.12
CA GLU A 139 -7.40 -11.30 -6.10
C GLU A 139 -6.79 -9.98 -6.58
N LEU A 140 -5.61 -10.01 -7.21
CA LEU A 140 -4.98 -8.81 -7.77
C LEU A 140 -5.84 -8.16 -8.86
N GLU A 141 -6.38 -8.96 -9.77
CA GLU A 141 -7.27 -8.49 -10.83
C GLU A 141 -8.58 -7.93 -10.24
N HIS A 142 -9.12 -8.57 -9.21
CA HIS A 142 -10.29 -8.07 -8.50
C HIS A 142 -10.03 -6.68 -7.89
N ILE A 143 -8.90 -6.50 -7.21
CA ILE A 143 -8.52 -5.23 -6.59
C ILE A 143 -8.29 -4.16 -7.66
N GLU A 144 -7.63 -4.48 -8.78
CA GLU A 144 -7.44 -3.58 -9.91
C GLU A 144 -8.77 -3.05 -10.45
N ASN A 145 -9.71 -3.96 -10.73
CA ASN A 145 -11.03 -3.61 -11.21
C ASN A 145 -11.79 -2.72 -10.22
N LYS A 146 -11.64 -2.97 -8.91
CA LYS A 146 -12.23 -2.11 -7.86
C LYS A 146 -11.62 -0.72 -7.85
N ILE A 147 -10.29 -0.60 -7.92
CA ILE A 147 -9.60 0.69 -7.93
C ILE A 147 -9.99 1.50 -9.17
N ILE A 148 -10.05 0.88 -10.35
CA ILE A 148 -10.50 1.53 -11.59
C ILE A 148 -11.92 2.08 -11.45
N ALA A 149 -12.85 1.27 -10.90
CA ALA A 149 -14.22 1.69 -10.65
C ALA A 149 -14.28 2.89 -9.68
N TYR A 150 -13.56 2.82 -8.57
CA TYR A 150 -13.52 3.91 -7.59
C TYR A 150 -12.91 5.21 -8.13
N ILE A 151 -11.88 5.12 -8.99
CA ILE A 151 -11.30 6.30 -9.64
C ILE A 151 -12.31 6.94 -10.60
N LYS A 152 -13.05 6.12 -11.35
CA LYS A 152 -14.13 6.62 -12.22
C LYS A 152 -15.21 7.33 -11.40
N ASP A 153 -15.60 6.75 -10.27
CA ASP A 153 -16.59 7.36 -9.37
C ASP A 153 -16.09 8.68 -8.79
N ILE A 154 -14.82 8.76 -8.37
CA ILE A 154 -14.20 10.00 -7.90
C ILE A 154 -14.17 11.07 -8.99
N LYS A 155 -13.79 10.73 -10.22
CA LYS A 155 -13.80 11.69 -11.35
C LYS A 155 -15.20 12.23 -11.62
N ASN A 156 -16.23 11.40 -11.49
CA ASN A 156 -17.62 11.82 -11.63
C ASN A 156 -18.04 12.76 -10.49
N LEU A 157 -17.69 12.41 -9.24
CA LEU A 157 -17.95 13.26 -8.08
C LEU A 157 -17.22 14.60 -8.17
N GLU A 158 -15.95 14.60 -8.55
CA GLU A 158 -15.16 15.81 -8.76
C GLU A 158 -15.79 16.71 -9.81
N LYS A 159 -16.22 16.17 -10.97
CA LYS A 159 -16.95 16.94 -11.97
C LYS A 159 -18.23 17.57 -11.41
N ASN A 160 -18.98 16.82 -10.60
CA ASN A 160 -20.19 17.33 -9.96
C ASN A 160 -19.88 18.45 -8.96
N ILE A 161 -18.86 18.27 -8.13
CA ILE A 161 -18.39 19.28 -7.17
C ILE A 161 -17.94 20.55 -7.90
N LYS A 162 -17.12 20.43 -8.96
CA LYS A 162 -16.67 21.58 -9.76
C LYS A 162 -17.86 22.40 -10.27
N ASN A 163 -18.85 21.71 -10.85
CA ASN A 163 -20.03 22.37 -11.39
C ASN A 163 -20.88 23.05 -10.30
N ASP A 164 -21.08 22.36 -9.18
CA ASP A 164 -21.95 22.85 -8.11
C ASP A 164 -21.30 23.98 -7.31
N GLU A 165 -20.00 23.89 -7.01
CA GLU A 165 -19.26 24.99 -6.40
C GLU A 165 -19.18 26.21 -7.32
N GLY A 166 -18.95 26.02 -8.63
CA GLY A 166 -18.98 27.11 -9.61
C GLY A 166 -20.34 27.82 -9.63
N LYS A 167 -21.45 27.07 -9.56
CA LYS A 167 -22.80 27.65 -9.43
C LYS A 167 -22.98 28.38 -8.10
N LEU A 168 -22.53 27.78 -6.99
CA LEU A 168 -22.66 28.37 -5.66
C LEU A 168 -21.92 29.71 -5.58
N VAL A 169 -20.70 29.79 -6.11
CA VAL A 169 -19.91 31.03 -6.17
C VAL A 169 -20.65 32.09 -6.97
N LYS A 170 -21.16 31.75 -8.16
CA LYS A 170 -21.97 32.67 -8.98
C LYS A 170 -23.18 33.19 -8.23
N LEU A 171 -23.98 32.31 -7.63
CA LEU A 171 -25.17 32.69 -6.87
C LEU A 171 -24.82 33.61 -5.69
N THR A 172 -23.76 33.27 -4.96
CA THR A 172 -23.30 34.05 -3.80
C THR A 172 -22.87 35.45 -4.20
N LEU A 173 -22.07 35.56 -5.27
CA LEU A 173 -21.61 36.85 -5.80
C LEU A 173 -22.77 37.68 -6.35
N ILE A 174 -23.67 37.08 -7.13
CA ILE A 174 -24.85 37.76 -7.66
C ILE A 174 -25.73 38.27 -6.50
N ASN A 175 -25.98 37.46 -5.49
CA ASN A 175 -26.75 37.84 -4.31
C ASN A 175 -26.08 39.00 -3.54
N HIS A 176 -24.75 38.98 -3.43
CA HIS A 176 -24.00 40.09 -2.82
C HIS A 176 -24.17 41.39 -3.62
N TYR A 177 -23.91 41.36 -4.93
CA TYR A 177 -24.04 42.54 -5.79
C TYR A 177 -25.48 43.04 -5.91
N ASP A 178 -26.48 42.16 -5.90
CA ASP A 178 -27.90 42.55 -5.92
C ASP A 178 -28.28 43.35 -4.67
N LYS A 179 -27.72 43.02 -3.50
CA LYS A 179 -27.90 43.83 -2.28
C LYS A 179 -27.26 45.22 -2.40
N MET A 180 -26.15 45.32 -3.12
CA MET A 180 -25.42 46.57 -3.31
C MET A 180 -26.15 47.56 -4.24
N LYS A 181 -27.12 47.12 -5.05
CA LYS A 181 -27.84 47.96 -6.02
C LYS A 181 -28.59 49.15 -5.40
N ASN A 182 -28.88 49.06 -4.11
CA ASN A 182 -29.61 50.10 -3.38
C ASN A 182 -28.69 51.22 -2.86
N PHE A 183 -27.38 51.05 -2.95
CA PHE A 183 -26.37 51.98 -2.45
C PHE A 183 -25.82 52.87 -3.57
N ILE A 184 -25.19 53.96 -3.17
CA ILE A 184 -24.43 54.87 -4.03
C ILE A 184 -22.95 54.55 -3.86
N SER A 185 -22.23 54.36 -4.97
CA SER A 185 -20.79 54.11 -5.00
C SER A 185 -20.00 55.43 -5.09
N THR A 186 -18.99 55.61 -4.24
CA THR A 186 -18.04 56.73 -4.36
C THR A 186 -17.00 56.47 -5.45
N ASN A 187 -16.45 57.53 -6.05
CA ASN A 187 -15.34 57.45 -7.01
C ASN A 187 -13.96 57.48 -6.32
N THR A 188 -13.86 56.88 -5.12
CA THR A 188 -12.63 56.85 -4.31
C THR A 188 -12.02 55.46 -4.32
N TYR A 189 -10.74 55.36 -3.91
CA TYR A 189 -10.08 54.08 -3.65
C TYR A 189 -9.72 53.99 -2.15
N PRO A 190 -10.32 53.09 -1.38
CA PRO A 190 -11.33 52.10 -1.79
C PRO A 190 -12.70 52.71 -2.11
N THR A 191 -13.49 52.00 -2.93
CA THR A 191 -14.87 52.37 -3.26
C THR A 191 -15.75 52.16 -2.03
N ILE A 192 -16.47 53.20 -1.63
CA ILE A 192 -17.37 53.17 -0.47
C ILE A 192 -18.81 53.15 -0.99
N PHE A 193 -19.62 52.27 -0.41
CA PHE A 193 -21.06 52.20 -0.67
C PHE A 193 -21.82 52.81 0.50
N TRP A 194 -22.64 53.79 0.22
CA TRP A 194 -23.44 54.48 1.23
C TRP A 194 -24.87 54.69 0.74
N ARG A 195 -25.80 54.90 1.67
CA ARG A 195 -27.22 55.09 1.36
C ARG A 195 -27.77 56.27 2.15
N PRO A 196 -28.28 57.33 1.50
CA PRO A 196 -28.94 58.42 2.21
C PRO A 196 -30.28 57.98 2.80
N LEU A 197 -30.69 58.63 3.89
CA LEU A 197 -32.02 58.39 4.49
C LEU A 197 -33.16 58.92 3.60
N LYS A 198 -32.94 60.05 2.91
CA LYS A 198 -33.86 60.64 1.93
C LYS A 198 -33.11 60.94 0.64
N TYR A 199 -33.72 60.62 -0.49
CA TYR A 199 -33.15 60.88 -1.80
C TYR A 199 -33.57 62.26 -2.30
N ASN A 200 -32.61 62.99 -2.84
CA ASN A 200 -32.80 64.15 -3.70
C ASN A 200 -32.37 63.80 -5.14
N GLU A 201 -32.79 64.58 -6.15
CA GLU A 201 -32.61 64.25 -7.58
C GLU A 201 -31.15 63.88 -7.93
N LYS A 202 -30.17 64.58 -7.34
CA LYS A 202 -28.74 64.29 -7.53
C LYS A 202 -28.35 62.91 -6.99
N THR A 203 -28.83 62.53 -5.81
CA THR A 203 -28.55 61.22 -5.22
C THR A 203 -29.30 60.09 -5.93
N GLU A 204 -30.49 60.34 -6.47
CA GLU A 204 -31.19 59.35 -7.31
C GLU A 204 -30.44 59.07 -8.60
N LEU A 205 -29.89 60.11 -9.24
CA LEU A 205 -29.05 59.95 -10.43
C LEU A 205 -27.80 59.11 -10.10
N LEU A 206 -27.14 59.40 -8.98
CA LEU A 206 -25.98 58.62 -8.53
C LEU A 206 -26.35 57.17 -8.22
N GLN A 207 -27.51 56.92 -7.60
CA GLN A 207 -28.00 55.57 -7.33
C GLN A 207 -28.26 54.80 -8.64
N LYS A 208 -28.89 55.42 -9.65
CA LYS A 208 -29.10 54.80 -10.97
C LYS A 208 -27.78 54.43 -11.64
N ASN A 209 -26.78 55.33 -11.59
CA ASN A 209 -25.44 55.04 -12.12
C ASN A 209 -24.80 53.83 -11.42
N THR A 210 -24.91 53.74 -10.09
CA THR A 210 -24.42 52.58 -9.33
C THR A 210 -25.19 51.30 -9.68
N GLN A 211 -26.51 51.38 -9.88
CA GLN A 211 -27.32 50.23 -10.32
C GLN A 211 -26.85 49.69 -11.67
N ASP A 212 -26.58 50.57 -12.64
CA ASP A 212 -26.13 50.14 -13.97
C ASP A 212 -24.71 49.58 -13.93
N PHE A 213 -23.82 50.15 -13.10
CA PHE A 213 -22.52 49.55 -12.82
C PHE A 213 -22.64 48.14 -12.24
N ILE A 214 -23.53 47.94 -11.27
CA ILE A 214 -23.78 46.65 -10.64
C ILE A 214 -24.37 45.64 -11.62
N LYS A 215 -25.32 46.04 -12.48
CA LYS A 215 -25.88 45.17 -13.53
C LYS A 215 -24.78 44.66 -14.47
N LYS A 216 -23.89 45.55 -14.94
CA LYS A 216 -22.74 45.17 -15.77
C LYS A 216 -21.81 44.18 -15.06
N LYS A 217 -21.58 44.37 -13.76
CA LYS A 217 -20.79 43.43 -12.95
C LYS A 217 -21.49 42.07 -12.81
N ILE A 218 -22.80 42.05 -12.58
CA ILE A 218 -23.59 40.81 -12.52
C ILE A 218 -23.54 40.07 -13.86
N GLU A 219 -23.65 40.77 -14.99
CA GLU A 219 -23.52 40.18 -16.33
C GLU A 219 -22.14 39.58 -16.56
N ALA A 220 -21.08 40.30 -16.17
CA ALA A 220 -19.72 39.78 -16.22
C ALA A 220 -19.57 38.49 -15.39
N ILE A 221 -20.08 38.47 -14.16
CA ILE A 221 -20.03 37.29 -13.28
C ILE A 221 -20.79 36.09 -13.85
N LYS A 222 -21.91 36.33 -14.53
CA LYS A 222 -22.67 35.26 -15.21
C LYS A 222 -21.83 34.62 -16.33
N SER A 223 -21.10 35.45 -17.09
CA SER A 223 -20.25 35.02 -18.20
C SER A 223 -18.94 34.34 -17.78
N THR A 224 -18.39 34.66 -16.60
CA THR A 224 -17.15 34.04 -16.11
C THR A 224 -17.38 32.58 -15.71
N ASN A 225 -16.40 31.71 -15.96
CA ASN A 225 -16.38 30.36 -15.40
C ASN A 225 -15.53 30.34 -14.14
N TYR A 226 -16.13 29.94 -13.01
CA TYR A 226 -15.39 29.72 -11.77
C TYR A 226 -15.13 28.23 -11.68
N GLU A 227 -13.88 27.83 -11.87
CA GLU A 227 -13.47 26.43 -11.81
C GLU A 227 -12.67 26.18 -10.53
N ILE A 228 -12.93 25.04 -9.90
CA ILE A 228 -12.10 24.49 -8.84
C ILE A 228 -11.25 23.39 -9.45
N ASP A 229 -9.96 23.40 -9.12
CA ASP A 229 -9.03 22.37 -9.56
C ASP A 229 -8.78 21.34 -8.47
N PHE A 230 -8.86 20.08 -8.89
CA PHE A 230 -8.51 18.94 -8.07
C PHE A 230 -7.17 18.40 -8.57
N ASN A 231 -6.26 18.15 -7.64
CA ASN A 231 -4.98 17.53 -7.94
C ASN A 231 -5.20 16.03 -8.22
N ASP A 232 -4.48 15.50 -9.21
CA ASP A 232 -4.41 14.06 -9.44
C ASP A 232 -3.51 13.41 -8.38
N GLU A 233 -4.05 12.43 -7.66
CA GLU A 233 -3.38 11.74 -6.56
C GLU A 233 -2.56 10.53 -7.03
N GLY A 234 -2.63 10.17 -8.31
CA GLY A 234 -1.71 9.20 -8.92
C GLY A 234 -1.88 7.75 -8.42
N TRP A 235 -3.01 7.38 -7.83
CA TRP A 235 -3.22 6.05 -7.25
C TRP A 235 -3.05 4.89 -8.23
N MET A 236 -3.38 5.08 -9.52
CA MET A 236 -3.11 4.06 -10.54
C MET A 236 -1.62 3.77 -10.68
N GLN A 237 -0.77 4.80 -10.63
CA GLN A 237 0.67 4.62 -10.71
C GLN A 237 1.19 3.86 -9.48
N GLN A 238 0.70 4.22 -8.29
CA GLN A 238 1.04 3.51 -7.05
C GLN A 238 0.62 2.04 -7.10
N PHE A 239 -0.60 1.77 -7.57
CA PHE A 239 -1.09 0.40 -7.73
C PHE A 239 -0.27 -0.40 -8.75
N SER A 240 0.02 0.17 -9.93
CA SER A 240 0.86 -0.48 -10.95
C SER A 240 2.25 -0.80 -10.42
N ASN A 241 2.87 0.14 -9.68
CA ASN A 241 4.18 -0.09 -9.07
C ASN A 241 4.14 -1.25 -8.06
N LEU A 242 3.10 -1.31 -7.21
CA LEU A 242 2.94 -2.41 -6.25
C LEU A 242 2.68 -3.75 -6.96
N LYS A 243 1.86 -3.76 -8.00
CA LYS A 243 1.58 -4.96 -8.82
C LYS A 243 2.85 -5.48 -9.47
N GLU A 244 3.70 -4.61 -10.01
CA GLU A 244 5.01 -5.00 -10.53
C GLU A 244 5.92 -5.60 -9.45
N MET A 245 5.96 -5.01 -8.26
CA MET A 245 6.76 -5.56 -7.15
C MET A 245 6.31 -6.96 -6.76
N ILE A 246 5.00 -7.21 -6.69
CA ILE A 246 4.44 -8.53 -6.39
C ILE A 246 4.82 -9.53 -7.49
N ASN A 247 4.67 -9.16 -8.76
CA ASN A 247 5.05 -10.02 -9.88
C ASN A 247 6.54 -10.39 -9.86
N ARG A 248 7.42 -9.42 -9.60
CA ARG A 248 8.87 -9.69 -9.45
C ARG A 248 9.15 -10.66 -8.31
N LYS A 249 8.42 -10.55 -7.19
CA LYS A 249 8.55 -11.45 -6.05
C LYS A 249 8.09 -12.87 -6.37
N ILE A 250 6.98 -13.03 -7.09
CA ILE A 250 6.48 -14.34 -7.53
C ILE A 250 7.53 -15.02 -8.43
N MET A 251 8.10 -14.29 -9.38
CA MET A 251 9.16 -14.82 -10.26
C MET A 251 10.41 -15.21 -9.47
N ALA A 252 10.88 -14.34 -8.57
CA ALA A 252 12.06 -14.61 -7.74
C ALA A 252 11.87 -15.79 -6.76
N HIS A 253 10.65 -16.07 -6.32
CA HIS A 253 10.35 -17.26 -5.53
C HIS A 253 10.31 -18.54 -6.37
N GLY A 254 9.77 -18.46 -7.60
CA GLY A 254 9.75 -19.59 -8.54
C GLY A 254 11.16 -20.00 -8.99
N GLU A 255 12.04 -19.04 -9.27
CA GLU A 255 13.44 -19.30 -9.61
C GLU A 255 14.22 -19.96 -8.45
N ARG A 256 13.96 -19.53 -7.20
CA ARG A 256 14.62 -20.11 -6.03
C ARG A 256 14.16 -21.53 -5.69
N GLN A 257 12.87 -21.84 -5.88
CA GLN A 257 12.36 -23.20 -5.74
C GLN A 257 12.95 -24.12 -6.80
N ALA A 258 13.03 -23.68 -8.06
CA ALA A 258 13.67 -24.46 -9.12
C ALA A 258 15.15 -24.75 -8.82
N GLU A 259 15.90 -23.79 -8.28
CA GLU A 259 17.30 -23.99 -7.86
C GLU A 259 17.46 -24.91 -6.63
N GLU A 260 16.45 -25.03 -5.77
CA GLU A 260 16.45 -25.95 -4.61
C GLU A 260 16.07 -27.37 -5.04
N ASP A 261 15.07 -27.51 -5.92
CA ASP A 261 14.66 -28.78 -6.51
C ASP A 261 15.76 -29.40 -7.39
N GLU A 262 16.48 -28.60 -8.18
CA GLU A 262 17.64 -29.07 -8.97
C GLU A 262 18.80 -29.56 -8.09
N LYS A 263 19.01 -28.94 -6.91
CA LYS A 263 20.04 -29.37 -5.96
C LYS A 263 19.67 -30.66 -5.23
N GLU A 264 18.40 -30.85 -4.88
CA GLU A 264 17.94 -32.12 -4.30
C GLU A 264 18.10 -33.29 -5.28
N VAL A 265 17.82 -33.07 -6.57
CA VAL A 265 18.02 -34.10 -7.61
C VAL A 265 19.51 -34.40 -7.84
N GLU A 266 20.38 -33.38 -7.85
CA GLU A 266 21.83 -33.58 -7.96
C GLU A 266 22.48 -34.25 -6.73
N GLU A 267 21.92 -34.07 -5.53
CA GLU A 267 22.38 -34.78 -4.33
C GLU A 267 21.89 -36.23 -4.28
N GLU A 268 20.66 -36.51 -4.75
CA GLU A 268 20.16 -37.89 -4.90
C GLU A 268 20.98 -38.70 -5.94
N ASP A 269 21.43 -38.08 -7.04
CA ASP A 269 22.24 -38.75 -8.06
C ASP A 269 23.70 -38.99 -7.61
N LYS A 270 24.25 -38.15 -6.72
CA LYS A 270 25.63 -38.31 -6.17
C LYS A 270 25.71 -39.33 -5.03
N GLU A 271 24.61 -39.68 -4.37
CA GLU A 271 24.56 -40.74 -3.35
C GLU A 271 24.39 -42.16 -3.93
N VAL A 272 24.21 -42.30 -5.25
CA VAL A 272 23.97 -43.57 -5.96
C VAL A 272 25.21 -44.11 -6.72
N GLU A 273 26.32 -43.36 -6.79
CA GLU A 273 27.65 -43.84 -7.23
C GLU A 273 28.55 -44.32 -6.07
#